data_AF-A0A2Z7BNN6-F1
#
_entry.id   AF-A0A2Z7BNN6-F1
#
_cell.length_a   1.000
_cell.length_b   1.000
_cell.length_c   1.000
_cell.angle_alpha   90.00
_cell.angle_beta   90.00
_cell.angle_gamma   90.00
#
_symmetry.space_group_name_H-M   'P 1'
#
loop_
_entity.id
_entity.type
_entity.pdbx_description
1 polymer ?
#
loop_
_entity_poly.entity_id
_entity_poly.type
_entity_poly.pdbx_seq_one_letter_code
_entity_poly.pdbx_strand_id
1 'polypeptide(L)'
;MDPTELCRFSGAKIYPGRGIRFIRSDSQVFLFANSKCKRYFHNRLRPAKLNWTAIYRKQNKKDVAAEAVKKRRRATKKPYSRSIVGATLEVIQKRRTEKPEVRDAAREAALREIKERIKKTKDERKAKKAEVLSKQKGSKGNVPKGAAPRGGGPKLGGGGGKR
;
A
#
# COMPACT_ATOMS: atom_id res chain seq x y z
N MET A 1 18.87 0.82 43.43
CA MET A 1 19.16 2.00 42.59
C MET A 1 17.94 2.89 42.63
N ASP A 2 18.06 4.08 43.21
CA ASP A 2 16.96 5.01 43.26
C ASP A 2 16.60 5.49 41.85
N PRO A 3 15.31 5.48 41.47
CA PRO A 3 14.89 5.84 40.13
C PRO A 3 15.13 7.33 39.86
N THR A 4 15.71 7.63 38.71
CA THR A 4 15.80 9.02 38.22
C THR A 4 14.41 9.54 37.88
N GLU A 5 13.99 10.60 38.56
CA GLU A 5 12.71 11.26 38.32
C GLU A 5 12.84 12.27 37.16
N LEU A 6 11.72 12.73 36.59
CA LEU A 6 11.72 13.71 35.50
C LEU A 6 11.06 15.01 35.96
N CYS A 7 11.71 16.14 35.65
CA CYS A 7 11.14 17.46 35.87
C CYS A 7 9.86 17.64 35.04
N ARG A 8 8.74 17.95 35.68
CA ARG A 8 7.44 18.13 35.01
C ARG A 8 7.43 19.34 34.07
N PHE A 9 8.23 20.37 34.37
CA PHE A 9 8.28 21.60 33.59
C PHE A 9 9.27 21.52 32.42
N SER A 10 10.53 21.18 32.70
CA SER A 10 11.60 21.20 31.69
C SER A 10 11.80 19.88 30.96
N GLY A 11 11.38 18.75 31.55
CA GLY A 11 11.72 17.41 31.08
C GLY A 11 13.17 17.00 31.34
N ALA A 12 13.90 17.70 32.22
CA ALA A 12 15.24 17.31 32.63
C ALA A 12 15.21 16.14 33.65
N LYS A 13 16.22 15.27 33.61
CA LYS A 13 16.39 14.20 34.62
C LYS A 13 16.76 14.80 35.98
N ILE A 14 16.12 14.30 37.03
CA ILE A 14 16.36 14.65 38.43
C ILE A 14 16.93 13.41 39.10
N TYR A 15 18.14 13.55 39.64
CA TYR A 15 18.79 12.50 40.41
C TYR A 15 18.33 12.57 41.87
N PRO A 16 18.40 11.44 42.60
CA PRO A 16 18.09 11.39 44.02
C PRO A 16 18.81 12.48 44.81
N GLY A 17 18.13 13.07 45.80
CA GLY A 17 18.68 14.19 46.60
C GLY A 17 18.73 15.53 45.88
N ARG A 18 18.24 15.65 44.63
CA ARG A 18 18.13 16.92 43.90
C ARG A 18 16.68 17.26 43.57
N GLY A 19 16.49 18.54 43.24
CA GLY A 19 15.21 19.06 42.80
C GLY A 19 14.33 19.55 43.95
N ILE A 20 13.14 20.01 43.60
CA ILE A 20 12.15 20.58 44.51
C ILE A 20 10.80 19.92 44.22
N ARG A 21 10.19 19.33 45.24
CA ARG A 21 8.85 18.75 45.17
C ARG A 21 7.83 19.79 45.62
N PHE A 22 6.87 20.11 44.77
CA PHE A 22 5.76 21.00 45.06
C PHE A 22 4.45 20.22 44.98
N ILE A 23 3.64 20.29 46.02
CA ILE A 23 2.32 19.66 46.07
C ILE A 23 1.30 20.79 45.94
N ARG A 24 0.46 20.71 44.90
CA ARG A 24 -0.63 21.65 44.68
C ARG A 24 -1.85 21.23 45.50
N SER A 25 -2.77 22.15 45.78
CA SER A 25 -3.98 21.92 46.57
C SER A 25 -4.87 20.77 46.06
N ASP A 26 -4.79 20.43 44.78
CA ASP A 26 -5.48 19.29 44.16
C ASP A 26 -4.70 17.98 44.29
N SER A 27 -3.77 17.88 45.24
CA SER A 27 -2.88 16.74 45.49
C SER A 27 -1.96 16.39 44.32
N GLN A 28 -1.84 17.25 43.30
CA GLN A 28 -0.90 17.03 42.21
C GLN A 28 0.53 17.32 42.64
N VAL A 29 1.40 16.33 42.43
CA VAL A 29 2.83 16.42 42.76
C VAL A 29 3.60 16.89 41.52
N PHE A 30 4.27 18.03 41.65
CA PHE A 30 5.15 18.61 40.64
C PHE A 30 6.59 18.51 41.10
N LEU A 31 7.42 17.89 40.28
CA LEU A 31 8.87 17.82 40.50
C LEU A 31 9.56 18.83 39.60
N PHE A 32 10.40 19.66 40.20
CA PHE A 32 11.20 20.67 39.51
C PHE A 32 12.69 20.37 39.67
N ALA A 33 13.44 20.41 38.57
CA ALA A 33 14.90 20.20 38.62
C ALA A 33 15.64 21.36 39.32
N ASN A 34 15.12 22.59 39.24
CA ASN A 34 15.75 23.78 39.80
C ASN A 34 14.71 24.86 40.16
N SER A 35 15.14 25.89 40.91
CA SER A 35 14.30 27.02 41.31
C SER A 35 13.75 27.82 40.12
N LYS A 36 14.47 27.83 38.98
CA LYS A 36 14.00 28.46 37.73
C LYS A 36 12.71 27.80 37.22
N CYS A 37 12.64 26.47 37.21
CA CYS A 37 11.43 25.73 36.82
C CYS A 37 10.25 26.01 37.77
N LYS A 38 10.52 26.02 39.09
CA LYS A 38 9.50 26.35 40.10
C LYS A 38 8.95 27.76 39.90
N ARG A 39 9.83 28.75 39.72
CA ARG A 39 9.44 30.15 39.49
C ARG A 39 8.58 30.30 38.23
N TYR A 40 8.97 29.69 37.12
CA TYR A 40 8.19 29.76 35.89
C TYR A 40 6.82 29.09 36.00
N PHE A 41 6.72 28.00 36.76
CA PHE A 41 5.44 27.37 37.05
C PHE A 41 4.51 28.29 37.85
N HIS A 42 5.00 28.95 38.90
CA HIS A 42 4.19 29.92 39.67
C HIS A 42 3.82 31.16 38.85
N ASN A 43 4.69 31.60 37.94
CA ASN A 43 4.40 32.67 36.98
C ASN A 43 3.44 32.24 35.86
N ARG A 44 2.90 31.01 35.91
CA ARG A 44 1.95 30.45 34.94
C ARG A 44 2.49 30.44 33.49
N LEU A 45 3.81 30.37 33.33
CA LEU A 45 4.44 30.26 32.02
C LEU A 45 4.21 28.86 31.45
N ARG A 46 3.84 28.79 30.18
CA ARG A 46 3.61 27.52 29.49
C ARG A 46 4.94 26.96 28.97
N PRO A 47 5.36 25.75 29.37
CA PRO A 47 6.59 25.12 28.85
C PRO A 47 6.65 25.06 27.33
N ALA A 48 5.49 24.82 26.69
CA ALA A 48 5.31 24.81 25.25
C ALA A 48 5.71 26.11 24.51
N LYS A 49 5.87 27.24 25.22
CA LYS A 49 6.34 28.50 24.64
C LYS A 49 7.83 28.78 24.92
N LEU A 50 8.50 27.93 25.71
CA LEU A 50 9.89 28.14 26.13
C LEU A 50 10.82 27.19 25.38
N ASN A 51 11.66 27.78 24.51
CA ASN A 51 12.48 27.07 23.52
C ASN A 51 13.40 25.97 24.08
N TRP A 52 13.84 26.13 25.32
CA TRP A 52 14.79 25.22 25.98
C TRP A 52 14.13 24.00 26.64
N THR A 53 12.81 23.98 26.78
CA THR A 53 12.11 22.86 27.43
C THR A 53 11.96 21.67 26.48
N ALA A 54 11.94 20.46 27.03
CA ALA A 54 11.71 19.25 26.24
C ALA A 54 10.35 19.26 25.51
N ILE A 55 9.32 19.86 26.13
CA ILE A 55 7.98 19.97 25.55
C ILE A 55 8.00 20.80 24.27
N TYR A 56 8.64 21.98 24.31
CA TYR A 56 8.81 22.82 23.12
C TYR A 56 9.58 22.08 22.03
N ARG A 57 10.74 21.48 22.37
CA ARG A 57 11.59 20.77 21.39
C ARG A 57 10.83 19.63 20.72
N LYS A 58 9.97 18.91 21.47
CA LYS A 58 9.08 17.87 20.92
C LYS A 58 8.03 18.44 19.97
N GLN A 59 7.32 19.50 20.36
CA GLN A 59 6.29 20.12 19.52
C GLN A 59 6.86 20.71 18.22
N ASN A 60 8.04 21.32 18.31
CA ASN A 60 8.76 21.91 17.18
C ASN A 60 9.65 20.89 16.44
N LYS A 61 9.48 19.59 16.67
CA LYS A 61 10.17 18.52 15.93
C LYS A 61 11.70 18.62 15.96
N LYS A 62 12.28 19.20 17.02
CA LYS A 62 13.73 19.33 17.20
C LYS A 62 14.41 18.03 17.63
N ASP A 63 13.65 17.08 18.17
CA ASP A 63 14.15 15.78 18.65
C ASP A 63 13.74 14.59 17.75
N VAL A 64 13.35 14.86 16.49
CA VAL A 64 12.79 13.84 15.57
C VAL A 64 13.77 12.70 15.28
N ALA A 65 15.08 12.97 15.23
CA ALA A 65 16.08 11.94 14.91
C ALA A 65 16.03 10.76 15.90
N ALA A 66 15.84 11.03 17.20
CA ALA A 66 15.77 9.99 18.22
C ALA A 66 14.45 9.20 18.18
N GLU A 67 13.32 9.86 17.92
CA GLU A 67 12.01 9.19 17.82
C GLU A 67 11.86 8.36 16.53
N ALA A 68 12.38 8.85 15.40
CA ALA A 68 12.27 8.19 14.09
C ALA A 68 13.00 6.83 14.04
N VAL A 69 14.18 6.74 14.66
CA VAL A 69 14.97 5.50 14.73
C VAL A 69 14.20 4.37 15.43
N LYS A 70 13.42 4.71 16.46
CA LYS A 70 12.67 3.72 17.26
C LYS A 70 11.46 3.16 16.51
N LYS A 71 10.80 3.97 15.67
CA LYS A 71 9.64 3.55 14.87
C LYS A 71 10.01 2.57 13.75
N ARG A 72 11.20 2.73 13.14
CA ARG A 72 11.68 1.85 12.05
C ARG A 72 11.94 0.40 12.50
N ARG A 73 12.17 0.15 13.79
CA ARG A 73 12.48 -1.20 14.31
C ARG A 73 11.28 -2.15 14.46
N ARG A 74 10.03 -1.69 14.31
CA ARG A 74 8.84 -2.55 14.41
C ARG A 74 8.33 -2.98 13.03
N ALA A 75 9.05 -3.88 12.37
CA ALA A 75 8.51 -4.66 11.26
C ALA A 75 8.32 -6.10 11.73
N THR A 76 7.09 -6.44 12.14
CA THR A 76 6.76 -7.81 12.57
C THR A 76 6.68 -8.70 11.34
N LYS A 77 7.70 -9.54 11.12
CA LYS A 77 7.62 -10.62 10.12
C LYS A 77 6.57 -11.62 10.63
N LYS A 78 5.48 -11.83 9.88
CA LYS A 78 4.53 -12.92 10.18
C LYS A 78 5.19 -14.23 9.76
N PRO A 79 5.57 -15.12 10.69
CA PRO A 79 6.37 -16.30 10.38
C PRO A 79 5.55 -17.42 9.71
N TYR A 80 4.22 -17.35 9.77
CA TYR A 80 3.36 -18.44 9.32
C TYR A 80 2.50 -18.04 8.12
N SER A 81 2.65 -18.76 7.00
CA SER A 81 1.70 -18.75 5.89
C SER A 81 0.47 -19.57 6.28
N ARG A 82 -0.72 -18.98 6.26
CA ARG A 82 -1.98 -19.70 6.51
C ARG A 82 -2.46 -20.40 5.24
N SER A 83 -3.11 -21.56 5.39
CA SER A 83 -3.90 -22.17 4.32
C SER A 83 -5.07 -21.27 3.95
N ILE A 84 -5.48 -21.29 2.68
CA ILE A 84 -6.59 -20.51 2.15
C ILE A 84 -7.65 -21.51 1.66
N VAL A 85 -8.94 -21.20 1.82
CA VAL A 85 -10.02 -22.06 1.30
C VAL A 85 -9.80 -22.31 -0.20
N GLY A 86 -9.70 -23.58 -0.59
CA GLY A 86 -9.39 -23.99 -1.97
C GLY A 86 -7.94 -24.44 -2.25
N ALA A 87 -7.00 -24.28 -1.30
CA ALA A 87 -5.66 -24.88 -1.41
C ALA A 87 -5.06 -25.15 -0.01
N THR A 88 -4.68 -26.41 0.25
CA THR A 88 -3.98 -26.78 1.48
C THR A 88 -2.59 -26.15 1.52
N LEU A 89 -2.04 -25.98 2.72
CA LEU A 89 -0.75 -25.32 2.96
C LEU A 89 0.40 -26.02 2.19
N GLU A 90 0.31 -27.34 2.04
CA GLU A 90 1.27 -28.17 1.28
C GLU A 90 1.26 -27.86 -0.22
N VAL A 91 0.09 -27.65 -0.82
CA VAL A 91 -0.03 -27.31 -2.25
C VAL A 91 0.56 -25.93 -2.51
N ILE A 92 0.33 -24.98 -1.60
CA ILE A 92 0.89 -23.63 -1.67
C ILE A 92 2.42 -23.65 -1.56
N GLN A 93 2.97 -24.46 -0.64
CA GLN A 93 4.41 -24.62 -0.50
C GLN A 93 5.04 -25.24 -1.75
N LYS A 94 4.50 -26.35 -2.26
CA LYS A 94 5.00 -27.03 -3.46
C LYS A 94 5.02 -26.11 -4.69
N ARG A 95 3.92 -25.36 -4.92
CA ARG A 95 3.85 -24.36 -6.00
C ARG A 95 4.83 -23.22 -5.82
N ARG A 96 5.20 -22.87 -4.58
CA ARG A 96 6.13 -21.77 -4.28
C ARG A 96 7.60 -22.20 -4.40
N THR A 97 7.92 -23.43 -4.04
CA THR A 97 9.28 -24.00 -4.15
C THR A 97 9.67 -24.40 -5.57
N GLU A 98 8.69 -24.53 -6.47
CA GLU A 98 8.94 -24.83 -7.89
C GLU A 98 9.86 -23.76 -8.53
N LYS A 99 10.86 -24.24 -9.29
CA LYS A 99 11.83 -23.36 -9.94
C LYS A 99 11.14 -22.50 -11.02
N PRO A 100 11.58 -21.24 -11.21
CA PRO A 100 10.98 -20.35 -12.20
C PRO A 100 10.98 -20.94 -13.62
N GLU A 101 12.05 -21.64 -13.99
CA GLU A 101 12.20 -22.32 -15.28
C GLU A 101 11.07 -23.34 -15.56
N VAL A 102 10.66 -24.10 -14.54
CA VAL A 102 9.59 -25.10 -14.66
C VAL A 102 8.22 -24.42 -14.80
N ARG A 103 8.02 -23.29 -14.09
CA ARG A 103 6.78 -22.50 -14.23
C ARG A 103 6.67 -21.87 -15.61
N ASP A 104 7.77 -21.35 -16.14
CA ASP A 104 7.77 -20.68 -17.44
C ASP A 104 7.62 -21.71 -18.57
N ALA A 105 8.26 -22.88 -18.47
CA ALA A 105 8.04 -24.00 -19.39
C ALA A 105 6.58 -24.48 -19.40
N ALA A 106 5.95 -24.61 -18.23
CA ALA A 106 4.54 -24.98 -18.12
C ALA A 106 3.60 -23.91 -18.73
N ARG A 107 3.92 -22.62 -18.56
CA ARG A 107 3.19 -21.52 -19.20
C ARG A 107 3.34 -21.56 -20.72
N GLU A 108 4.53 -21.76 -21.23
CA GLU A 108 4.78 -21.83 -22.66
C GLU A 108 4.14 -23.05 -23.32
N ALA A 109 4.11 -24.20 -22.64
CA ALA A 109 3.38 -25.38 -23.08
C ALA A 109 1.87 -25.12 -23.15
N ALA A 110 1.28 -24.51 -22.10
CA ALA A 110 -0.13 -24.15 -22.08
C ALA A 110 -0.49 -23.13 -23.17
N LEU A 111 0.36 -22.12 -23.39
CA LEU A 111 0.16 -21.13 -24.45
C LEU A 111 0.24 -21.75 -25.85
N ARG A 112 1.10 -22.76 -26.06
CA ARG A 112 1.17 -23.50 -27.33
C ARG A 112 -0.11 -24.32 -27.56
N GLU A 113 -0.59 -25.05 -26.56
CA GLU A 113 -1.83 -25.82 -26.67
C GLU A 113 -3.03 -24.90 -26.97
N ILE A 114 -3.14 -23.76 -26.28
CA ILE A 114 -4.20 -22.78 -26.52
C ILE A 114 -4.13 -22.23 -27.96
N LYS A 115 -2.93 -21.89 -28.45
CA LYS A 115 -2.74 -21.41 -29.83
C LYS A 115 -3.13 -22.47 -30.86
N GLU A 116 -2.81 -23.73 -30.61
CA GLU A 116 -3.20 -24.85 -31.47
C GLU A 116 -4.71 -25.10 -31.47
N ARG A 117 -5.37 -25.05 -30.31
CA ARG A 117 -6.84 -25.12 -30.22
C ARG A 117 -7.52 -23.97 -30.94
N ILE A 118 -6.99 -22.76 -30.83
CA ILE A 118 -7.50 -21.58 -31.54
C ILE A 118 -7.29 -21.72 -33.05
N LYS A 119 -6.17 -22.29 -33.49
CA LYS A 119 -5.92 -22.54 -34.93
C LYS A 119 -6.90 -23.57 -35.48
N LYS A 120 -7.08 -24.71 -34.81
CA LYS A 120 -8.05 -25.75 -35.19
C LYS A 120 -9.47 -25.22 -35.27
N THR A 121 -9.93 -24.49 -34.25
CA THR A 121 -11.28 -23.88 -34.26
C THR A 121 -11.44 -22.77 -35.30
N LYS A 122 -10.39 -22.00 -35.62
CA LYS A 122 -10.40 -21.02 -36.72
C LYS A 122 -10.51 -21.69 -38.08
N ASP A 123 -9.79 -22.79 -38.29
CA ASP A 123 -9.80 -23.52 -39.56
C ASP A 123 -11.14 -24.25 -39.77
N GLU A 124 -11.73 -24.83 -38.72
CA GLU A 124 -13.09 -25.35 -38.72
C GLU A 124 -14.14 -24.25 -39.00
N ARG A 125 -13.99 -23.06 -38.42
CA ARG A 125 -14.87 -21.91 -38.70
C ARG A 125 -14.73 -21.41 -40.14
N LYS A 126 -13.53 -21.41 -40.70
CA LYS A 126 -13.29 -21.03 -42.12
C LYS A 126 -13.88 -22.07 -43.07
N ALA A 127 -13.72 -23.36 -42.79
CA ALA A 127 -14.31 -24.44 -43.57
C ALA A 127 -15.85 -24.36 -43.57
N LYS A 128 -16.47 -24.16 -42.40
CA LYS A 128 -17.93 -23.95 -42.28
C LYS A 128 -18.40 -22.68 -43.00
N LYS A 129 -17.62 -21.60 -42.96
CA LYS A 129 -17.96 -20.35 -43.66
C LYS A 129 -17.84 -20.50 -45.19
N ALA A 130 -16.86 -21.25 -45.68
CA ALA A 130 -16.69 -21.58 -47.09
C ALA A 130 -17.80 -22.50 -47.62
N GLU A 131 -18.25 -23.47 -46.82
CA GLU A 131 -19.38 -24.34 -47.16
C GLU A 131 -20.68 -23.52 -47.31
N VAL A 132 -20.98 -22.61 -46.38
CA VAL A 132 -22.15 -21.73 -46.43
C VAL A 132 -22.10 -20.78 -47.65
N LEU A 133 -20.93 -20.24 -47.99
CA LEU A 133 -20.73 -19.41 -49.18
C LEU A 133 -20.85 -20.20 -50.50
N SER A 134 -20.46 -21.47 -50.51
CA SER A 134 -20.59 -22.34 -51.70
C SER A 134 -22.05 -22.72 -51.98
N LYS A 135 -22.86 -22.94 -50.94
CA LYS A 135 -24.31 -23.17 -51.06
C LYS A 135 -25.10 -21.92 -51.48
N GLN A 136 -24.53 -20.72 -51.31
CA GLN A 136 -25.17 -19.47 -51.72
C GLN A 136 -24.89 -19.09 -53.20
N LYS A 137 -24.06 -19.85 -53.93
CA LYS A 137 -23.68 -19.57 -55.33
C LYS A 137 -24.52 -20.35 -56.37
N GLY A 138 -25.78 -20.68 -56.03
CA GLY A 138 -26.73 -21.40 -56.88
C GLY A 138 -27.94 -20.58 -57.36
N SER A 139 -27.99 -19.27 -57.15
CA SER A 139 -29.10 -18.44 -57.62
C SER A 139 -28.60 -17.05 -58.02
N LYS A 140 -28.59 -16.78 -59.32
CA LYS A 140 -28.30 -15.46 -59.91
C LYS A 140 -29.46 -15.11 -60.86
N GLY A 141 -30.24 -14.09 -60.48
CA GLY A 141 -31.25 -13.42 -61.31
C GLY A 141 -31.08 -11.89 -61.21
N ASN A 142 -31.47 -11.17 -62.26
CA ASN A 142 -30.84 -9.94 -62.78
C ASN A 142 -31.71 -8.66 -62.66
N VAL A 143 -31.17 -7.57 -62.07
CA VAL A 143 -31.30 -6.10 -62.37
C VAL A 143 -32.67 -5.38 -62.13
N PRO A 144 -32.82 -4.02 -61.94
CA PRO A 144 -31.89 -2.86 -61.88
C PRO A 144 -32.00 -1.84 -60.68
N LYS A 145 -30.89 -1.09 -60.50
CA LYS A 145 -30.66 0.37 -60.29
C LYS A 145 -31.72 1.29 -59.61
N GLY A 146 -31.30 1.97 -58.54
CA GLY A 146 -31.92 3.21 -58.03
C GLY A 146 -31.11 3.93 -56.92
N ALA A 147 -30.56 5.10 -57.27
CA ALA A 147 -30.19 6.28 -56.47
C ALA A 147 -29.47 6.19 -55.09
N ALA A 148 -28.32 6.87 -54.98
CA ALA A 148 -27.70 7.32 -53.73
C ALA A 148 -28.48 8.53 -53.15
N PRO A 149 -28.34 8.87 -51.84
CA PRO A 149 -27.21 9.73 -51.46
C PRO A 149 -26.59 9.49 -50.07
N ARG A 150 -25.28 9.79 -50.02
CA ARG A 150 -24.46 10.43 -48.98
C ARG A 150 -24.80 10.28 -47.47
N GLY A 151 -23.77 9.86 -46.73
CA GLY A 151 -23.53 10.14 -45.31
C GLY A 151 -22.38 9.25 -44.81
N GLY A 152 -21.13 9.69 -44.78
CA GLY A 152 -20.63 10.49 -43.66
C GLY A 152 -20.23 9.57 -42.51
N GLY A 153 -19.09 8.87 -42.65
CA GLY A 153 -18.61 7.95 -41.60
C GLY A 153 -17.97 8.67 -40.42
N PRO A 154 -17.77 7.96 -39.30
CA PRO A 154 -16.63 8.27 -38.44
C PRO A 154 -15.72 7.05 -38.20
N LYS A 155 -14.42 7.29 -38.41
CA LYS A 155 -13.31 6.57 -37.81
C LYS A 155 -13.49 6.50 -36.28
N LEU A 156 -13.26 5.34 -35.69
CA LEU A 156 -12.83 5.25 -34.29
C LEU A 156 -11.50 4.49 -34.24
N GLY A 157 -10.44 5.27 -34.47
CA GLY A 157 -9.08 4.97 -34.02
C GLY A 157 -8.94 5.29 -32.53
N GLY A 158 -8.01 4.59 -31.89
CA GLY A 158 -7.85 4.54 -30.44
C GLY A 158 -7.43 5.84 -29.76
N GLY A 159 -7.58 5.82 -28.44
CA GLY A 159 -7.08 6.84 -27.53
C GLY A 159 -7.22 6.33 -26.09
N GLY A 160 -6.09 5.93 -25.50
CA GLY A 160 -6.02 5.51 -24.11
C GLY A 160 -6.27 6.68 -23.15
N GLY A 161 -6.97 6.40 -22.06
CA GLY A 161 -7.17 7.33 -20.94
C GLY A 161 -7.22 6.57 -19.62
N LYS A 162 -6.18 6.71 -18.81
CA LYS A 162 -6.25 6.58 -17.35
C LYS A 162 -5.67 7.85 -16.74
N ARG A 163 -6.53 8.56 -16.02
CA ARG A 163 -6.15 9.41 -14.90
C ARG A 163 -6.22 8.56 -13.64
#